data_AF-A0A1W6U0X1-F1
#
_entry.id   AF-A0A1W6U0X1-F1
#
_cell.length_a   1.000
_cell.length_b   1.000
_cell.length_c   1.000
_cell.angle_alpha   90.00
_cell.angle_beta   90.00
_cell.angle_gamma   90.00
#
_symmetry.space_group_name_H-M   'P 1'
#
loop_
_entity.id
_entity.type
_entity.pdbx_description
1 polymer ?
#
loop_
_entity_poly.entity_id
_entity_poly.type
_entity_poly.pdbx_seq_one_letter_code
_entity_poly.pdbx_strand_id
1 'polypeptide(L)'
;MKREKFKVTIDTSIDDIYKHFCKSNNDESLDRMYEGVCKQIASLDCEEHERNILSIDCYIAYGRRQENFDGHSKSPTVTADRIVRQSIKDNKNQSPESLFGAALRQLEENGK
;
A
#
# COMPACT_ATOMS: atom_id res chain seq x y z
N MET A 1 -17.91 7.81 23.15
CA MET A 1 -16.53 7.83 22.62
C MET A 1 -16.55 8.65 21.32
N LYS A 2 -15.95 9.85 21.29
CA LYS A 2 -15.88 10.65 20.05
C LYS A 2 -14.95 9.92 19.08
N ARG A 3 -15.45 9.51 17.92
CA ARG A 3 -14.59 8.99 16.84
C ARG A 3 -13.76 10.17 16.33
N GLU A 4 -12.47 10.19 16.61
CA GLU A 4 -11.57 11.18 16.01
C GLU A 4 -11.60 11.03 14.50
N LYS A 5 -11.79 12.16 13.80
CA LYS A 5 -11.76 12.19 12.35
C LYS A 5 -10.32 11.95 11.91
N PHE A 6 -10.13 11.07 10.94
CA PHE A 6 -8.82 10.86 10.34
C PHE A 6 -8.37 12.14 9.64
N LYS A 7 -7.15 12.59 9.96
CA LYS A 7 -6.54 13.80 9.42
C LYS A 7 -5.22 13.42 8.80
N VAL A 8 -5.01 13.79 7.54
CA VAL A 8 -3.74 13.60 6.85
C VAL A 8 -2.77 14.71 7.25
N THR A 9 -1.52 14.33 7.49
CA THR A 9 -0.36 15.19 7.73
C THR A 9 0.82 14.69 6.88
N ILE A 10 1.89 15.47 6.78
CA ILE A 10 3.11 15.05 6.08
C ILE A 10 3.74 13.78 6.66
N ASP A 11 3.57 13.54 7.96
CA ASP A 11 4.06 12.35 8.65
C ASP A 11 3.12 11.14 8.56
N THR A 12 1.99 11.27 7.85
CA THR A 12 1.03 10.18 7.74
C THR A 12 1.61 9.05 6.91
N SER A 13 1.77 7.88 7.54
CA SER A 13 2.30 6.70 6.85
C SER A 13 1.24 5.98 6.02
N ILE A 14 1.68 5.22 5.02
CA ILE A 14 0.82 4.29 4.27
C ILE A 14 0.02 3.34 5.16
N ASP A 15 0.60 2.87 6.28
CA ASP A 15 -0.08 1.98 7.22
C ASP A 15 -1.22 2.67 7.96
N ASP A 16 -1.09 3.97 8.26
CA ASP A 16 -2.16 4.75 8.89
C ASP A 16 -3.32 5.01 7.93
N ILE A 17 -3.01 5.30 6.66
CA ILE A 17 -4.02 5.42 5.61
C ILE A 17 -4.73 4.09 5.39
N TYR A 18 -3.98 2.98 5.33
CA TYR A 18 -4.57 1.65 5.17
C TYR A 18 -5.47 1.27 6.36
N LYS A 19 -5.02 1.49 7.60
CA LYS A 19 -5.86 1.28 8.81
C LYS A 19 -7.11 2.14 8.79
N HIS A 20 -7.05 3.35 8.24
CA HIS A 20 -8.22 4.18 8.04
C HIS A 20 -9.17 3.53 7.03
N PHE A 21 -8.69 3.13 5.85
CA PHE A 21 -9.48 2.46 4.83
C PHE A 21 -10.04 1.09 5.26
N CYS A 22 -9.39 0.36 6.17
CA CYS A 22 -9.96 -0.87 6.74
C CYS A 22 -11.26 -0.64 7.53
N LYS A 23 -11.63 0.61 7.83
CA LYS A 23 -12.92 0.97 8.46
C LYS A 23 -14.06 1.05 7.44
N SER A 24 -13.78 1.00 6.13
CA SER A 24 -14.80 0.89 5.09
C SER A 24 -15.43 -0.51 5.10
N ASN A 25 -16.72 -0.59 4.81
CA ASN A 25 -17.49 -1.84 4.84
C ASN A 25 -17.80 -2.39 3.44
N ASN A 26 -17.62 -1.56 2.42
CA ASN A 26 -17.83 -1.87 1.00
C ASN A 26 -17.05 -0.87 0.14
N ASP A 27 -17.01 -1.12 -1.17
CA ASP A 27 -16.29 -0.28 -2.15
C ASP A 27 -16.81 1.16 -2.15
N GLU A 28 -18.12 1.37 -2.17
CA GLU A 28 -18.69 2.74 -2.17
C GLU A 28 -18.24 3.58 -0.96
N SER A 29 -18.14 2.96 0.21
CA SER A 29 -17.63 3.62 1.41
C SER A 29 -16.12 3.86 1.35
N LEU A 30 -15.37 2.97 0.70
CA LEU A 30 -13.94 3.12 0.47
C LEU A 30 -13.65 4.26 -0.51
N ASP A 31 -14.38 4.34 -1.61
CA ASP A 31 -14.25 5.38 -2.63
C ASP A 31 -14.43 6.78 -2.02
N ARG A 32 -15.47 6.93 -1.20
CA ARG A 32 -15.72 8.18 -0.45
C ARG A 32 -14.59 8.53 0.50
N MET A 33 -14.00 7.54 1.17
CA MET A 33 -12.87 7.75 2.07
C MET A 33 -11.61 8.15 1.28
N TYR A 34 -11.35 7.49 0.16
CA TYR A 34 -10.25 7.81 -0.75
C TYR A 34 -10.35 9.24 -1.29
N GLU A 35 -11.51 9.63 -1.82
CA GLU A 35 -11.74 11.01 -2.25
C GLU A 35 -11.51 12.03 -1.12
N GLY A 36 -11.95 11.70 0.09
CA GLY A 36 -11.76 12.55 1.27
C GLY A 36 -10.29 12.72 1.65
N VAL A 37 -9.49 11.66 1.54
CA VAL A 37 -8.04 11.69 1.79
C VAL A 37 -7.32 12.44 0.67
N CYS A 38 -7.66 12.22 -0.60
CA CYS A 38 -7.08 12.96 -1.73
C CYS A 38 -7.35 14.47 -1.65
N LYS A 39 -8.58 14.87 -1.25
CA LYS A 39 -8.90 16.29 -1.01
C LYS A 39 -8.06 16.89 0.11
N GLN A 40 -7.83 16.14 1.18
CA GLN A 40 -6.95 16.58 2.27
C GLN A 40 -5.50 16.75 1.80
N ILE A 41 -4.96 15.77 1.06
CA ILE A 41 -3.61 15.82 0.50
C ILE A 41 -3.45 17.02 -0.45
N ALA A 42 -4.42 17.27 -1.31
CA ALA A 42 -4.42 18.41 -2.22
C ALA A 42 -4.42 19.77 -1.47
N SER A 43 -5.02 19.81 -0.28
CA SER A 43 -5.08 21.00 0.58
C SER A 43 -3.91 21.13 1.57
N LEU A 44 -2.98 20.16 1.62
CA LEU A 44 -1.83 20.23 2.51
C LEU A 44 -0.85 21.31 2.05
N ASP A 45 -0.51 22.19 2.99
CA ASP A 45 0.60 23.12 2.87
C ASP A 45 1.91 22.36 3.10
N CYS A 46 2.48 21.88 2.00
CA CYS A 46 3.68 21.04 1.95
C CYS A 46 4.35 21.16 0.58
N GLU A 47 5.57 20.67 0.47
CA GLU A 47 6.28 20.64 -0.79
C GLU A 47 5.62 19.66 -1.78
N GLU A 48 5.81 19.92 -3.08
CA GLU A 48 5.25 19.07 -4.13
C GLU A 48 5.70 17.61 -4.00
N HIS A 49 6.97 17.40 -3.63
CA HIS A 49 7.52 16.05 -3.47
C HIS A 49 6.86 15.28 -2.32
N GLU A 50 6.59 15.93 -1.19
CA GLU A 50 5.88 15.34 -0.03
C GLU A 50 4.44 15.00 -0.40
N ARG A 51 3.75 15.92 -1.09
CA ARG A 51 2.39 15.70 -1.59
C ARG A 51 2.30 14.52 -2.55
N ASN A 52 3.30 14.37 -3.42
CA ASN A 52 3.38 13.26 -4.36
C ASN A 52 3.57 11.92 -3.63
N ILE A 53 4.45 11.86 -2.63
CA ILE A 53 4.65 10.67 -1.79
C ILE A 53 3.33 10.28 -1.12
N LEU A 54 2.64 11.22 -0.47
CA LEU A 54 1.35 10.96 0.19
C LEU A 54 0.27 10.49 -0.78
N SER A 55 0.23 11.05 -1.99
CA SER A 55 -0.72 10.67 -3.03
C SER A 55 -0.49 9.23 -3.50
N ILE A 56 0.77 8.84 -3.67
CA ILE A 56 1.17 7.46 -4.03
C ILE A 56 0.80 6.50 -2.90
N ASP A 57 1.16 6.83 -1.66
CA ASP A 57 0.85 6.00 -0.48
C ASP A 57 -0.67 5.81 -0.32
N CYS A 58 -1.45 6.88 -0.52
CA CYS A 58 -2.90 6.82 -0.52
C CYS A 58 -3.44 5.86 -1.58
N TYR A 59 -2.94 5.95 -2.81
CA TYR A 59 -3.35 5.07 -3.91
C TYR A 59 -3.02 3.60 -3.65
N ILE A 60 -1.82 3.30 -3.13
CA ILE A 60 -1.42 1.93 -2.77
C ILE A 60 -2.31 1.38 -1.65
N ALA A 61 -2.56 2.17 -0.61
CA ALA A 61 -3.43 1.77 0.50
C ALA A 61 -4.87 1.48 0.03
N TYR A 62 -5.39 2.29 -0.89
CA TYR A 62 -6.70 2.11 -1.49
C TYR A 62 -6.78 0.79 -2.27
N GLY A 63 -5.83 0.54 -3.18
CA GLY A 63 -5.76 -0.71 -3.95
C GLY A 63 -5.69 -1.95 -3.06
N ARG A 64 -4.85 -1.93 -2.01
CA ARG A 64 -4.76 -3.02 -1.02
C ARG A 64 -6.09 -3.30 -0.32
N ARG A 65 -6.92 -2.28 -0.10
CA ARG A 65 -8.22 -2.45 0.55
C ARG A 65 -9.25 -2.99 -0.42
N GLN A 66 -9.24 -2.58 -1.70
CA GLN A 66 -10.08 -3.16 -2.75
C GLN A 66 -9.78 -4.66 -2.93
N GLU A 67 -8.50 -5.05 -3.03
CA GLU A 67 -8.11 -6.46 -3.12
C GLU A 67 -8.61 -7.31 -1.93
N ASN A 68 -8.78 -6.69 -0.75
CA ASN A 68 -9.35 -7.34 0.41
C ASN A 68 -10.88 -7.52 0.28
N PHE A 69 -11.61 -6.56 -0.30
CA PHE A 69 -13.04 -6.69 -0.56
C PHE A 69 -13.35 -7.75 -1.62
N ASP A 70 -12.57 -7.79 -2.69
CA ASP A 70 -12.74 -8.74 -3.79
C ASP A 70 -12.41 -10.19 -3.40
N GLY A 71 -12.01 -10.44 -2.13
CA GLY A 71 -11.50 -11.73 -1.69
C GLY A 71 -10.21 -12.13 -2.42
N HIS A 72 -9.61 -11.20 -3.17
CA HIS A 72 -8.40 -11.33 -3.95
C HIS A 72 -7.18 -10.93 -3.11
N SER A 73 -7.14 -11.32 -1.82
CA SER A 73 -5.91 -11.31 -1.02
C SER A 73 -4.80 -12.21 -1.62
N LYS A 74 -5.06 -12.86 -2.76
CA LYS A 74 -4.17 -13.61 -3.63
C LYS A 74 -3.99 -12.95 -5.00
N SER A 75 -4.05 -11.63 -5.08
CA SER A 75 -3.63 -10.90 -6.28
C SER A 75 -2.19 -11.31 -6.61
N PRO A 76 -1.87 -11.66 -7.88
CA PRO A 76 -0.53 -12.09 -8.28
C PRO A 76 0.56 -11.07 -7.90
N THR A 77 0.22 -9.79 -7.84
CA THR A 77 1.12 -8.69 -7.47
C THR A 77 1.40 -8.64 -5.96
N VAL A 78 0.42 -8.91 -5.10
CA VAL A 78 0.63 -9.04 -3.63
C VAL A 78 1.48 -10.27 -3.33
N THR A 79 1.28 -11.35 -4.07
CA THR A 79 2.12 -12.55 -3.97
C THR A 79 3.54 -12.24 -4.42
N ALA A 80 3.72 -11.49 -5.51
CA ALA A 80 5.02 -11.09 -6.01
C ALA A 80 5.78 -10.16 -5.05
N ASP A 81 5.14 -9.12 -4.51
CA ASP A 81 5.77 -8.21 -3.53
C ASP A 81 6.14 -8.96 -2.23
N ARG A 82 5.29 -9.91 -1.79
CA ARG A 82 5.61 -10.78 -0.64
C ARG A 82 6.81 -11.69 -0.92
N ILE A 83 6.87 -12.31 -2.10
CA ILE A 83 7.98 -13.17 -2.53
C ILE A 83 9.28 -12.38 -2.61
N VAL A 84 9.26 -11.21 -3.25
CA VAL A 84 10.44 -10.33 -3.37
C VAL A 84 10.92 -9.88 -2.00
N ARG A 85 10.01 -9.40 -1.13
CA ARG A 85 10.37 -8.97 0.24
C ARG A 85 10.87 -10.13 1.10
N GLN A 86 10.33 -11.33 0.93
CA GLN A 86 10.78 -12.53 1.65
C GLN A 86 12.16 -12.98 1.16
N SER A 87 12.37 -13.03 -0.16
CA SER A 87 13.69 -13.30 -0.77
C SER A 87 14.77 -12.32 -0.30
N ILE A 88 14.45 -11.01 -0.25
CA ILE A 88 15.37 -9.98 0.27
C ILE A 88 15.66 -10.22 1.76
N LYS A 89 14.66 -10.61 2.56
CA LYS A 89 14.85 -10.90 3.98
C LYS A 89 15.69 -12.14 4.26
N ASP A 90 15.56 -13.17 3.42
CA ASP A 90 16.24 -14.45 3.60
C ASP A 90 17.68 -14.41 3.06
N ASN A 91 18.00 -13.42 2.21
CA ASN A 91 19.29 -13.32 1.54
C ASN A 91 20.01 -11.97 1.78
N LYS A 92 19.73 -11.28 2.89
CA LYS A 92 20.23 -9.92 3.23
C LYS A 92 21.75 -9.70 3.10
N ASN A 93 22.55 -10.76 3.09
CA ASN A 93 24.01 -10.71 3.01
C ASN A 93 24.54 -10.90 1.58
N GLN A 94 23.66 -11.00 0.58
CA GLN A 94 24.02 -11.18 -0.81
C GLN A 94 24.04 -9.84 -1.56
N SER A 95 24.76 -9.81 -2.68
CA SER A 95 24.79 -8.62 -3.55
C SER A 95 23.40 -8.35 -4.15
N PRO A 96 23.10 -7.10 -4.53
CA PRO A 96 21.82 -6.73 -5.14
C PRO A 96 21.42 -7.60 -6.35
N GLU A 97 22.40 -7.99 -7.17
CA GLU A 97 22.19 -8.84 -8.35
C GLU A 97 21.77 -10.26 -7.95
N SER A 98 22.34 -10.78 -6.87
CA SER A 98 22.01 -12.11 -6.33
C SER A 98 20.60 -12.10 -5.72
N LEU A 99 20.23 -11.02 -5.02
CA LEU A 99 18.88 -10.81 -4.48
C LEU A 99 17.82 -10.77 -5.59
N PHE A 100 18.09 -10.03 -6.66
CA PHE A 100 17.19 -9.93 -7.81
C PHE A 100 17.02 -11.28 -8.51
N GLY A 101 18.11 -12.01 -8.72
CA GLY A 101 18.07 -13.34 -9.33
C GLY A 101 17.38 -14.40 -8.48
N ALA A 102 17.39 -14.28 -7.16
CA ALA A 102 16.63 -15.16 -6.25
C ALA A 102 15.13 -14.85 -6.29
N ALA A 103 14.77 -13.56 -6.28
CA ALA A 103 13.38 -13.13 -6.34
C ALA A 103 12.70 -13.52 -7.67
N LEU A 104 13.40 -13.36 -8.80
CA LEU A 104 12.88 -13.77 -10.11
C LEU A 104 12.61 -15.28 -10.20
N ARG A 105 13.53 -16.12 -9.71
CA ARG A 105 13.35 -17.58 -9.69
C ARG A 105 12.15 -18.02 -8.85
N GLN A 106 11.94 -17.42 -7.68
CA GLN A 106 10.77 -17.72 -6.87
C GLN A 106 9.45 -17.30 -7.55
N LEU A 107 9.46 -16.23 -8.35
CA LEU A 107 8.28 -15.84 -9.13
C LEU A 107 7.97 -16.86 -10.24
N GLU A 108 9.00 -17.39 -10.91
CA GLU A 108 8.85 -18.43 -11.94
C GLU A 108 8.34 -19.77 -11.37
N GLU A 109 8.78 -20.14 -10.17
CA GLU A 109 8.37 -21.38 -9.49
C GLU A 109 6.93 -21.34 -8.97
N ASN A 110 6.43 -20.17 -8.55
CA ASN A 110 5.07 -19.98 -8.04
C ASN A 110 4.02 -19.70 -9.13
N GLY A 111 4.45 -19.56 -10.40
CA GLY A 111 3.57 -19.31 -11.56
C GLY A 111 3.16 -20.57 -12.34
N LYS A 112 3.41 -21.78 -11.80
CA LYS A 112 3.01 -23.07 -12.39
C LYS A 112 1.89 -23.74 -11.60
#